data_AF-A0A0R2QUU6-F1
#
_entry.id   AF-A0A0R2QUU6-F1
#
_cell.length_a   1.000
_cell.length_b   1.000
_cell.length_c   1.000
_cell.angle_alpha   90.00
_cell.angle_beta   90.00
_cell.angle_gamma   90.00
#
_symmetry.space_group_name_H-M   'P 1'
#
loop_
_entity.id
_entity.type
_entity.pdbx_description
1 polymer ?
#
loop_
_entity_poly.entity_id
_entity_poly.type
_entity_poly.pdbx_seq_one_letter_code
_entity_poly.pdbx_strand_id
1 'polypeptide(L)'
;MRAYVFPGQGAQFAGMGKELYHNSDAAKEMFEKANEILGFAITEIMFGEDTEALKQTKVTQPAIFLHSVILAKVLGKSFQPKMVAGHSLGEFSALVAAGYLSFEDGLQLVAKRARAMQKACEKNPSTMAAVLGLENEIVEKICSEIKEIVVPANYNCPGQLVISGSNKGIDIACEKLTEAGARRALKLPVGGAFHSPLMEPARAELERAIDEAIFSEGICPIYQNVTATAVTNPNEIKENLKKQLTASVLWTQSMQ
;
A
#
# COMPACT_ATOMS: atom_id res chain seq x y z
N MET A 1 -8.71 20.65 13.29
CA MET A 1 -8.87 19.20 13.05
C MET A 1 -7.73 18.76 12.14
N ARG A 2 -7.04 17.64 12.42
CA ARG A 2 -5.91 17.16 11.59
C ARG A 2 -6.18 15.73 11.12
N ALA A 3 -6.09 15.51 9.82
CA ALA A 3 -6.01 14.20 9.20
C ALA A 3 -4.54 13.89 8.90
N TYR A 4 -4.10 12.66 9.13
CA TYR A 4 -2.77 12.21 8.74
C TYR A 4 -2.90 11.15 7.65
N VAL A 5 -2.22 11.37 6.54
CA VAL A 5 -2.20 10.45 5.41
C VAL A 5 -0.83 9.77 5.31
N PHE A 6 -0.85 8.47 5.07
CA PHE A 6 0.35 7.64 5.01
C PHE A 6 0.59 7.16 3.58
N PRO A 7 1.77 7.40 3.00
CA PRO A 7 2.04 7.05 1.61
C PRO A 7 2.18 5.54 1.40
N GLY A 8 1.89 5.11 0.17
CA GLY A 8 2.12 3.74 -0.29
C GLY A 8 3.45 3.58 -1.02
N GLN A 9 3.61 2.43 -1.68
CA GLN A 9 4.75 2.14 -2.54
C GLN A 9 4.89 3.16 -3.68
N GLY A 10 6.13 3.57 -3.97
CA GLY A 10 6.45 4.66 -4.90
C GLY A 10 7.00 5.91 -4.20
N ALA A 11 6.80 6.04 -2.88
CA ALA A 11 7.30 7.17 -2.08
C ALA A 11 8.69 6.94 -1.46
N GLN A 12 9.33 5.79 -1.70
CA GLN A 12 10.67 5.49 -1.21
C GLN A 12 11.74 6.37 -1.88
N PHE A 13 12.77 6.74 -1.13
CA PHE A 13 13.92 7.49 -1.63
C PHE A 13 15.20 7.05 -0.90
N ALA A 14 16.35 7.17 -1.57
CA ALA A 14 17.64 6.85 -0.96
C ALA A 14 17.94 7.76 0.24
N GLY A 15 18.47 7.20 1.32
CA GLY A 15 18.72 7.92 2.57
C GLY A 15 17.49 8.10 3.47
N MET A 16 16.34 7.54 3.12
CA MET A 16 15.12 7.67 3.93
C MET A 16 15.32 7.14 5.35
N GLY A 17 14.92 7.92 6.36
CA GLY A 17 14.98 7.53 7.77
C GLY A 17 16.34 7.73 8.44
N LYS A 18 17.39 8.07 7.68
CA LYS A 18 18.74 8.31 8.22
C LYS A 18 18.77 9.44 9.25
N GLU A 19 18.10 10.56 8.94
CA GLU A 19 17.99 11.69 9.88
C GLU A 19 17.20 11.31 11.13
N LEU A 20 16.11 10.54 11.00
CA LEU A 20 15.33 10.05 12.14
C LEU A 20 16.20 9.18 13.04
N TYR A 21 16.94 8.24 12.45
CA TYR A 21 17.83 7.33 13.17
C TYR A 21 18.92 8.07 13.96
N HIS A 22 19.51 9.13 13.40
CA HIS A 22 20.59 9.86 14.06
C HIS A 22 20.09 10.88 15.10
N ASN A 23 18.91 11.45 14.91
CA ASN A 23 18.41 12.56 15.75
C ASN A 23 17.43 12.11 16.85
N SER A 24 17.10 10.82 16.95
CA SER A 24 16.17 10.32 17.96
C SER A 24 16.57 8.92 18.44
N ASP A 25 16.89 8.78 19.73
CA ASP A 25 17.20 7.48 20.34
C ASP A 25 16.03 6.50 20.22
N ALA A 26 14.79 6.99 20.37
CA ALA A 26 13.60 6.16 20.18
C ALA A 26 13.47 5.67 18.73
N ALA A 27 13.78 6.50 17.74
CA ALA A 27 13.80 6.07 16.35
C ALA A 27 14.88 5.02 16.10
N LYS A 28 16.08 5.24 16.64
CA LYS A 28 17.20 4.31 16.57
C LYS A 28 16.82 2.94 17.12
N GLU A 29 16.26 2.88 18.32
CA GLU A 29 15.79 1.62 18.93
C GLU A 29 14.75 0.90 18.06
N MET A 30 13.79 1.64 17.50
CA MET A 30 12.78 1.05 16.61
C MET A 30 13.36 0.51 15.30
N PHE A 31 14.35 1.19 14.73
CA PHE A 31 15.06 0.71 13.54
C PHE A 31 15.89 -0.54 13.83
N GLU A 32 16.59 -0.60 14.96
CA GLU A 32 17.33 -1.81 15.35
C GLU A 32 16.39 -2.98 15.60
N LYS A 33 15.28 -2.75 16.30
CA LYS A 33 14.23 -3.75 16.47
C LYS A 33 13.66 -4.22 15.13
N ALA A 34 13.54 -3.32 14.16
CA ALA A 34 13.11 -3.69 12.82
C ALA A 34 14.12 -4.61 12.12
N ASN A 35 15.43 -4.34 12.26
CA ASN A 35 16.47 -5.21 11.72
C ASN A 35 16.33 -6.63 12.30
N GLU A 36 16.11 -6.76 13.62
CA GLU A 36 15.88 -8.05 14.30
C GLU A 36 14.64 -8.78 13.79
N ILE A 37 13.49 -8.08 13.73
CA ILE A 37 12.22 -8.67 13.28
C ILE A 37 12.29 -9.15 11.82
N LEU A 38 12.96 -8.37 10.96
CA LEU A 38 13.08 -8.69 9.55
C LEU A 38 14.14 -9.76 9.27
N GLY A 39 15.12 -9.91 10.17
CA GLY A 39 16.24 -10.84 10.05
C GLY A 39 17.34 -10.35 9.10
N PHE A 40 17.36 -9.04 8.77
CA PHE A 40 18.40 -8.41 7.97
C PHE A 40 18.46 -6.90 8.27
N ALA A 41 19.60 -6.28 8.00
CA ALA A 41 19.83 -4.86 8.22
C ALA A 41 19.12 -4.00 7.16
N ILE A 42 17.80 -3.81 7.29
CA ILE A 42 17.03 -2.97 6.37
C ILE A 42 17.53 -1.51 6.37
N THR A 43 18.07 -1.06 7.50
CA THR A 43 18.70 0.23 7.70
C THR A 43 19.85 0.49 6.72
N GLU A 44 20.68 -0.51 6.40
CA GLU A 44 21.76 -0.37 5.43
C GLU A 44 21.23 0.00 4.04
N ILE A 45 20.09 -0.60 3.64
CA ILE A 45 19.45 -0.31 2.35
C ILE A 45 18.72 1.03 2.38
N MET A 46 18.00 1.33 3.46
CA MET A 46 17.26 2.58 3.61
C MET A 46 18.18 3.80 3.63
N PHE A 47 19.32 3.70 4.32
CA PHE A 47 20.25 4.81 4.53
C PHE A 47 21.32 4.93 3.44
N GLY A 48 21.48 3.87 2.65
CA GLY A 48 22.42 3.80 1.53
C GLY A 48 21.90 4.44 0.24
N GLU A 49 22.68 4.24 -0.82
CA GLU A 49 22.44 4.79 -2.16
C GLU A 49 21.96 3.72 -3.17
N ASP A 50 21.87 2.45 -2.77
CA ASP A 50 21.39 1.37 -3.64
C ASP A 50 19.87 1.46 -3.86
N THR A 51 19.49 2.28 -4.83
CA THR A 51 18.09 2.47 -5.20
C THR A 51 17.46 1.22 -5.80
N GLU A 52 18.24 0.28 -6.35
CA GLU A 52 17.70 -0.94 -6.95
C GLU A 52 17.31 -1.95 -5.87
N ALA A 53 18.14 -2.11 -4.84
CA ALA A 53 17.76 -2.88 -3.66
C ALA A 53 16.48 -2.32 -3.00
N LEU A 54 16.40 -0.98 -2.88
CA LEU A 54 15.23 -0.31 -2.29
C LEU A 54 13.95 -0.44 -3.13
N LYS A 55 14.05 -0.69 -4.44
CA LYS A 55 12.91 -0.93 -5.35
C LYS A 55 12.34 -2.35 -5.27
N GLN A 56 13.04 -3.30 -4.66
CA GLN A 56 12.50 -4.65 -4.48
C GLN A 56 11.33 -4.60 -3.50
N THR A 57 10.14 -5.06 -3.90
CA THR A 57 8.90 -4.98 -3.10
C THR A 57 9.08 -5.44 -1.65
N LYS A 58 9.83 -6.54 -1.44
CA LYS A 58 10.15 -7.10 -0.11
C LYS A 58 10.93 -6.14 0.81
N VAL A 59 11.61 -5.15 0.25
CA VAL A 59 12.33 -4.09 0.96
C VAL A 59 11.53 -2.79 0.97
N THR A 60 10.97 -2.39 -0.18
CA THR A 60 10.24 -1.13 -0.33
C THR A 60 9.10 -1.00 0.67
N GLN A 61 8.33 -2.07 0.86
CA GLN A 61 7.17 -2.02 1.74
C GLN A 61 7.55 -1.84 3.22
N PRO A 62 8.42 -2.69 3.80
CA PRO A 62 8.93 -2.42 5.15
C PRO A 62 9.61 -1.06 5.29
N ALA A 63 10.39 -0.60 4.31
CA ALA A 63 11.09 0.68 4.38
C ALA A 63 10.12 1.87 4.54
N ILE A 64 9.10 1.96 3.68
CA ILE A 64 8.07 3.02 3.75
C ILE A 64 7.26 2.92 5.04
N PHE A 65 6.94 1.69 5.47
CA PHE A 65 6.25 1.47 6.73
C PHE A 65 7.07 2.00 7.92
N LEU A 66 8.35 1.62 8.01
CA LEU A 66 9.24 2.01 9.10
C LEU A 66 9.39 3.52 9.16
N HIS A 67 9.70 4.16 8.03
CA HIS A 67 9.82 5.61 7.97
C HIS A 67 8.55 6.31 8.47
N SER A 68 7.39 5.88 7.97
CA SER A 68 6.10 6.47 8.28
C SER A 68 5.71 6.31 9.75
N VAL A 69 5.85 5.10 10.29
CA VAL A 69 5.45 4.79 11.66
C VAL A 69 6.40 5.40 12.66
N ILE A 70 7.72 5.30 12.43
CA ILE A 70 8.72 5.86 13.33
C ILE A 70 8.57 7.38 13.41
N LEU A 71 8.37 8.06 12.27
CA LEU A 71 8.08 9.49 12.27
C LEU A 71 6.84 9.82 13.13
N ALA A 72 5.74 9.07 12.95
CA ALA A 72 4.52 9.27 13.76
C ALA A 72 4.76 9.05 15.27
N LYS A 73 5.59 8.06 15.65
CA LYS A 73 5.93 7.79 17.06
C LYS A 73 6.85 8.87 17.65
N VAL A 74 7.86 9.33 16.91
CA VAL A 74 8.79 10.38 17.35
C VAL A 74 8.10 11.72 17.54
N LEU A 75 7.05 12.02 16.76
CA LEU A 75 6.20 13.20 16.99
C LEU A 75 5.53 13.19 18.38
N GLY A 76 5.37 12.02 19.01
CA GLY A 76 4.86 11.86 20.37
C GLY A 76 3.54 12.60 20.58
N LYS A 77 3.51 13.50 21.57
CA LYS A 77 2.31 14.29 21.91
C LYS A 77 1.82 15.21 20.78
N SER A 78 2.67 15.53 19.80
CA SER A 78 2.29 16.35 18.63
C SER A 78 1.48 15.57 17.60
N PHE A 79 1.56 14.24 17.61
CA PHE A 79 0.73 13.37 16.79
C PHE A 79 -0.65 13.21 17.42
N GLN A 80 -1.59 14.06 17.01
CA GLN A 80 -2.97 14.10 17.52
C GLN A 80 -3.96 14.02 16.34
N PRO A 81 -4.01 12.89 15.62
CA PRO A 81 -4.94 12.73 14.52
C PRO A 81 -6.38 12.73 15.02
N LYS A 82 -7.28 13.32 14.23
CA LYS A 82 -8.72 13.07 14.35
C LYS A 82 -9.21 12.00 13.38
N MET A 83 -8.39 11.68 12.39
CA MET A 83 -8.60 10.64 11.40
C MET A 83 -7.25 10.28 10.77
N VAL A 84 -7.12 9.04 10.34
CA VAL A 84 -5.98 8.58 9.54
C VAL A 84 -6.46 7.87 8.29
N ALA A 85 -5.65 7.92 7.24
CA ALA A 85 -5.83 7.13 6.04
C ALA A 85 -4.46 6.75 5.49
N GLY A 86 -4.35 5.65 4.78
CA GLY A 86 -3.10 5.33 4.10
C GLY A 86 -3.35 4.69 2.76
N HIS A 87 -2.50 5.00 1.78
CA HIS A 87 -2.68 4.49 0.42
C HIS A 87 -2.05 3.12 0.28
N SER A 88 -2.85 2.07 0.06
CA SER A 88 -2.42 0.68 -0.07
C SER A 88 -1.56 0.24 1.13
N LEU A 89 -0.25 0.12 0.94
CA LEU A 89 0.71 -0.15 2.02
C LEU A 89 0.57 0.84 3.20
N GLY A 90 0.30 2.10 2.91
CA GLY A 90 0.18 3.14 3.92
C GLY A 90 -0.94 2.85 4.93
N GLU A 91 -1.95 2.04 4.58
CA GLU A 91 -3.02 1.65 5.51
C GLU A 91 -2.44 0.92 6.74
N PHE A 92 -1.40 0.10 6.55
CA PHE A 92 -0.70 -0.56 7.67
C PHE A 92 0.02 0.45 8.56
N SER A 93 0.67 1.46 7.97
CA SER A 93 1.29 2.54 8.74
C SER A 93 0.25 3.36 9.51
N ALA A 94 -0.90 3.64 8.90
CA ALA A 94 -2.01 4.33 9.54
C ALA A 94 -2.55 3.54 10.74
N LEU A 95 -2.76 2.22 10.58
CA LEU A 95 -3.23 1.34 11.65
C LEU A 95 -2.28 1.36 12.85
N VAL A 96 -0.97 1.26 12.62
CA VAL A 96 0.03 1.26 13.71
C VAL A 96 0.19 2.63 14.34
N ALA A 97 0.18 3.69 13.54
CA ALA A 97 0.26 5.06 14.03
C ALA A 97 -0.95 5.41 14.91
N ALA A 98 -2.15 4.98 14.52
CA ALA A 98 -3.38 5.17 15.29
C ALA A 98 -3.58 4.16 16.43
N GLY A 99 -2.70 3.17 16.60
CA GLY A 99 -2.72 2.23 17.72
C GLY A 99 -3.64 1.01 17.53
N TYR A 100 -4.18 0.79 16.33
CA TYR A 100 -4.94 -0.43 16.03
C TYR A 100 -4.05 -1.69 16.01
N LEU A 101 -2.77 -1.52 15.66
CA LEU A 101 -1.77 -2.58 15.64
C LEU A 101 -0.53 -2.14 16.43
N SER A 102 0.15 -3.11 17.04
CA SER A 102 1.50 -2.91 17.57
C SER A 102 2.50 -2.62 16.43
N PHE A 103 3.65 -2.06 16.76
CA PHE A 103 4.71 -1.84 15.76
C PHE A 103 5.20 -3.15 15.16
N GLU A 104 5.34 -4.16 16.02
CA GLU A 104 5.86 -5.48 15.74
C GLU A 104 4.89 -6.25 14.84
N ASP A 105 3.61 -6.31 15.20
CA ASP A 105 2.58 -6.97 14.38
C ASP A 105 2.45 -6.28 13.03
N GLY A 106 2.43 -4.93 13.03
CA GLY A 106 2.39 -4.16 11.78
C GLY A 106 3.57 -4.45 10.87
N LEU A 107 4.80 -4.47 11.40
CA LEU A 107 6.00 -4.77 10.62
C LEU A 107 5.99 -6.22 10.11
N GLN A 108 5.59 -7.18 10.93
CA GLN A 108 5.47 -8.58 10.52
C GLN A 108 4.43 -8.76 9.42
N LEU A 109 3.27 -8.12 9.53
CA LEU A 109 2.23 -8.13 8.50
C LEU A 109 2.73 -7.53 7.19
N VAL A 110 3.41 -6.38 7.25
CA VAL A 110 4.00 -5.73 6.06
C VAL A 110 5.06 -6.62 5.41
N ALA A 111 5.94 -7.24 6.20
CA ALA A 111 6.96 -8.16 5.68
C ALA A 111 6.33 -9.40 5.01
N LYS A 112 5.29 -9.99 5.63
CA LYS A 112 4.54 -11.11 5.05
C LYS A 112 3.82 -10.70 3.77
N ARG A 113 3.12 -9.56 3.77
CA ARG A 113 2.46 -8.96 2.60
C ARG A 113 3.43 -8.79 1.43
N ALA A 114 4.59 -8.18 1.68
CA ALA A 114 5.58 -7.89 0.66
C ALA A 114 6.15 -9.17 0.02
N ARG A 115 6.47 -10.19 0.84
CA ARG A 115 6.94 -11.49 0.36
C ARG A 115 5.86 -12.24 -0.44
N ALA A 116 4.63 -12.25 0.05
CA ALA A 116 3.51 -12.92 -0.60
C ALA A 116 3.17 -12.28 -1.96
N MET A 117 3.15 -10.95 -2.02
CA MET A 117 2.98 -10.21 -3.28
C MET A 117 4.10 -10.50 -4.27
N GLN A 118 5.36 -10.43 -3.83
CA GLN A 118 6.52 -10.75 -4.67
C GLN A 118 6.42 -12.16 -5.27
N LYS A 119 6.11 -13.16 -4.44
CA LYS A 119 5.91 -14.56 -4.85
C LYS A 119 4.76 -14.71 -5.86
N ALA A 120 3.65 -13.99 -5.67
CA ALA A 120 2.53 -14.00 -6.62
C ALA A 120 2.94 -13.42 -7.98
N CYS A 121 3.74 -12.34 -7.99
CA CYS A 121 4.26 -11.72 -9.20
C CYS A 121 5.21 -12.65 -9.96
N GLU A 122 6.12 -13.32 -9.26
CA GLU A 122 7.06 -14.29 -9.84
C GLU A 122 6.34 -15.50 -10.44
N LYS A 123 5.27 -15.96 -9.78
CA LYS A 123 4.46 -17.09 -10.27
C LYS A 123 3.61 -16.72 -11.49
N ASN A 124 3.08 -15.49 -11.54
CA ASN A 124 2.22 -15.03 -12.63
C ASN A 124 2.59 -13.60 -13.07
N PRO A 125 3.54 -13.48 -14.02
CA PRO A 125 3.97 -12.19 -14.54
C PRO A 125 2.79 -11.35 -15.07
N SER A 126 2.61 -10.18 -14.48
CA SER A 126 1.48 -9.30 -14.69
C SER A 126 1.89 -7.84 -14.47
N THR A 127 1.02 -6.88 -14.75
CA THR A 127 1.41 -5.46 -14.71
C THR A 127 0.26 -4.52 -14.37
N MET A 128 0.56 -3.23 -14.31
CA MET A 128 -0.37 -2.14 -14.08
C MET A 128 -0.18 -1.05 -15.13
N ALA A 129 -1.21 -0.23 -15.37
CA ALA A 129 -1.11 0.97 -16.18
C ALA A 129 -1.82 2.16 -15.54
N ALA A 130 -1.23 3.35 -15.63
CA ALA A 130 -1.86 4.60 -15.26
C ALA A 130 -2.76 5.09 -16.40
N VAL A 131 -3.96 5.56 -16.05
CA VAL A 131 -4.97 6.10 -16.96
C VAL A 131 -5.26 7.53 -16.54
N LEU A 132 -5.08 8.49 -17.46
CA LEU A 132 -5.24 9.91 -17.20
C LEU A 132 -6.28 10.53 -18.11
N GLY A 133 -7.15 11.37 -17.55
CA GLY A 133 -8.13 12.18 -18.27
C GLY A 133 -9.38 11.43 -18.72
N LEU A 134 -9.78 10.36 -18.02
CA LEU A 134 -11.07 9.71 -18.20
C LEU A 134 -11.83 9.59 -16.89
N GLU A 135 -13.16 9.64 -16.99
CA GLU A 135 -14.08 9.37 -15.89
C GLU A 135 -14.05 7.89 -15.50
N ASN A 136 -14.32 7.62 -14.22
CA ASN A 136 -14.24 6.28 -13.63
C ASN A 136 -15.11 5.27 -14.40
N GLU A 137 -16.35 5.66 -14.72
CA GLU A 137 -17.35 4.79 -15.34
C GLU A 137 -16.93 4.34 -16.75
N ILE A 138 -16.19 5.18 -17.48
CA ILE A 138 -15.66 4.84 -18.80
C ILE A 138 -14.55 3.78 -18.66
N VAL A 139 -13.64 3.98 -17.69
CA VAL A 139 -12.55 3.03 -17.43
C VAL A 139 -13.10 1.69 -16.96
N GLU A 140 -14.04 1.70 -16.02
CA GLU A 140 -14.72 0.52 -15.50
C GLU A 140 -15.42 -0.27 -16.62
N LYS A 141 -16.19 0.42 -17.45
CA LYS A 141 -16.88 -0.19 -18.59
C LYS A 141 -15.90 -0.88 -19.53
N ILE A 142 -14.84 -0.18 -19.96
CA ILE A 142 -13.86 -0.75 -20.89
C ILE A 142 -13.16 -1.96 -20.29
N CYS A 143 -12.74 -1.90 -19.02
CA CYS A 143 -12.15 -3.05 -18.33
C CYS A 143 -13.12 -4.25 -18.30
N SER A 144 -14.41 -4.03 -18.06
CA SER A 144 -15.43 -5.09 -17.98
C SER A 144 -15.71 -5.80 -19.31
N GLU A 145 -15.47 -5.13 -20.44
CA GLU A 145 -15.67 -5.69 -21.78
C GLU A 145 -14.47 -6.53 -22.26
N ILE A 146 -13.34 -6.49 -21.55
CA ILE A 146 -12.12 -7.22 -21.89
C ILE A 146 -12.18 -8.63 -21.28
N LYS A 147 -11.93 -9.66 -22.10
CA LYS A 147 -11.96 -11.06 -21.67
C LYS A 147 -10.78 -11.47 -20.78
N GLU A 148 -9.66 -10.75 -20.90
CA GLU A 148 -8.48 -10.92 -20.06
C GLU A 148 -8.72 -10.30 -18.67
N ILE A 149 -7.98 -10.73 -17.65
CA ILE A 149 -8.08 -10.11 -16.33
C ILE A 149 -7.49 -8.69 -16.40
N VAL A 150 -8.33 -7.67 -16.26
CA VAL A 150 -7.94 -6.26 -16.09
C VAL A 150 -9.04 -5.54 -15.31
N VAL A 151 -8.65 -4.83 -14.26
CA VAL A 151 -9.58 -4.13 -13.37
C VAL A 151 -9.03 -2.76 -12.95
N PRO A 152 -9.88 -1.80 -12.59
CA PRO A 152 -9.44 -0.60 -11.87
C PRO A 152 -8.86 -0.99 -10.50
N ALA A 153 -7.58 -0.70 -10.32
CA ALA A 153 -6.79 -1.02 -9.14
C ALA A 153 -6.79 0.13 -8.13
N ASN A 154 -6.71 1.37 -8.61
CA ASN A 154 -6.63 2.56 -7.75
C ASN A 154 -7.42 3.72 -8.36
N TYR A 155 -8.24 4.38 -7.56
CA TYR A 155 -8.92 5.64 -7.89
C TYR A 155 -8.20 6.78 -7.15
N ASN A 156 -7.15 7.34 -7.73
CA ASN A 156 -6.21 8.20 -7.00
C ASN A 156 -6.70 9.65 -6.86
N CYS A 157 -7.22 10.23 -7.93
CA CYS A 157 -7.92 11.52 -7.91
C CYS A 157 -8.82 11.62 -9.15
N PRO A 158 -9.71 12.62 -9.26
CA PRO A 158 -10.55 12.80 -10.43
C PRO A 158 -9.73 12.82 -11.73
N GLY A 159 -10.05 11.90 -12.65
CA GLY A 159 -9.33 11.74 -13.91
C GLY A 159 -7.98 11.04 -13.81
N GLN A 160 -7.59 10.45 -12.67
CA GLN A 160 -6.36 9.65 -12.53
C GLN A 160 -6.64 8.31 -11.84
N LEU A 161 -6.62 7.25 -12.65
CA LEU A 161 -6.78 5.87 -12.21
C LEU A 161 -5.52 5.06 -12.48
N VAL A 162 -5.44 3.91 -11.82
CA VAL A 162 -4.54 2.83 -12.22
C VAL A 162 -5.37 1.59 -12.47
N ILE A 163 -5.13 0.91 -13.57
CA ILE A 163 -5.67 -0.42 -13.88
C ILE A 163 -4.58 -1.47 -13.65
N SER A 164 -4.96 -2.68 -13.28
CA SER A 164 -4.03 -3.80 -13.10
C SER A 164 -4.62 -5.11 -13.62
N GLY A 165 -3.76 -5.98 -14.14
CA GLY A 165 -4.21 -7.18 -14.81
C GLY A 165 -3.12 -8.00 -15.48
N SER A 166 -3.53 -8.98 -16.30
CA SER A 166 -2.61 -9.72 -17.16
C SER A 166 -1.93 -8.74 -18.12
N ASN A 167 -0.71 -9.06 -18.57
CA ASN A 167 0.01 -8.20 -19.51
C ASN A 167 -0.84 -7.89 -20.76
N LYS A 168 -1.47 -8.92 -21.33
CA LYS A 168 -2.36 -8.80 -22.48
C LYS A 168 -3.62 -8.00 -22.18
N GLY A 169 -4.23 -8.18 -21.00
CA GLY A 169 -5.39 -7.39 -20.58
C GLY A 169 -5.06 -5.91 -20.47
N ILE A 170 -3.89 -5.59 -19.93
CA ILE A 170 -3.40 -4.21 -19.83
C ILE A 170 -3.11 -3.62 -21.22
N ASP A 171 -2.51 -4.38 -22.13
CA ASP A 171 -2.26 -3.93 -23.51
C ASP A 171 -3.58 -3.54 -24.21
N ILE A 172 -4.56 -4.45 -24.20
CA ILE A 172 -5.88 -4.23 -24.80
C ILE A 172 -6.58 -3.03 -24.14
N ALA A 173 -6.50 -2.93 -22.80
CA ALA A 173 -7.11 -1.81 -22.08
C ALA A 173 -6.46 -0.48 -22.45
N CYS A 174 -5.13 -0.39 -22.54
CA CYS A 174 -4.44 0.85 -22.89
C CYS A 174 -4.85 1.35 -24.28
N GLU A 175 -4.95 0.45 -25.27
CA GLU A 175 -5.42 0.78 -26.62
C GLU A 175 -6.85 1.32 -26.58
N LYS A 176 -7.80 0.56 -26.01
CA LYS A 176 -9.22 0.95 -25.93
C LYS A 176 -9.45 2.24 -25.16
N LEU A 177 -8.73 2.45 -24.06
CA LEU A 177 -8.83 3.67 -23.26
C LEU A 177 -8.30 4.89 -24.03
N THR A 178 -7.23 4.72 -24.81
CA THR A 178 -6.70 5.78 -25.67
C THR A 178 -7.71 6.13 -26.77
N GLU A 179 -8.31 5.14 -27.42
CA GLU A 179 -9.39 5.35 -28.41
C GLU A 179 -10.62 6.03 -27.80
N ALA A 180 -10.94 5.73 -26.54
CA ALA A 180 -12.04 6.32 -25.80
C ALA A 180 -11.74 7.76 -25.29
N GLY A 181 -10.56 8.31 -25.57
CA GLY A 181 -10.21 9.70 -25.26
C GLY A 181 -9.35 9.90 -24.02
N ALA A 182 -8.72 8.85 -23.47
CA ALA A 182 -7.72 9.03 -22.42
C ALA A 182 -6.60 9.94 -22.92
N ARG A 183 -6.23 10.93 -22.09
CA ARG A 183 -5.05 11.76 -22.35
C ARG A 183 -3.79 10.89 -22.42
N ARG A 184 -3.67 9.91 -21.51
CA ARG A 184 -2.58 8.92 -21.47
C ARG A 184 -3.10 7.61 -20.88
N ALA A 185 -2.69 6.49 -21.45
CA ALA A 185 -2.77 5.16 -20.85
C ALA A 185 -1.39 4.50 -20.94
N LEU A 186 -0.73 4.25 -19.80
CA LEU A 186 0.71 3.93 -19.78
C LEU A 186 1.04 2.84 -18.77
N LYS A 187 1.70 1.78 -19.23
CA LYS A 187 2.25 0.73 -18.35
C LYS A 187 3.21 1.33 -17.33
N LEU A 188 3.07 0.86 -16.09
CA LEU A 188 3.92 1.23 -14.97
C LEU A 188 5.10 0.24 -14.86
N PRO A 189 6.29 0.69 -14.43
CA PRO A 189 7.45 -0.17 -14.23
C PRO A 189 7.31 -0.99 -12.94
N VAL A 190 6.28 -1.84 -12.87
CA VAL A 190 5.96 -2.70 -11.73
C VAL A 190 5.78 -4.14 -12.20
N GLY A 191 6.23 -5.09 -11.38
CA GLY A 191 6.26 -6.51 -11.74
C GLY A 191 4.97 -7.29 -11.47
N GLY A 192 3.89 -6.64 -11.05
CA GLY A 192 2.66 -7.33 -10.65
C GLY A 192 1.39 -6.51 -10.78
N ALA A 193 0.27 -7.21 -10.96
CA ALA A 193 -1.07 -6.65 -10.98
C ALA A 193 -1.66 -6.47 -9.58
N PHE A 194 -1.13 -5.52 -8.80
CA PHE A 194 -1.63 -5.26 -7.45
C PHE A 194 -3.09 -4.81 -7.45
N HIS A 195 -3.85 -5.13 -6.38
CA HIS A 195 -5.27 -4.76 -6.27
C HIS A 195 -6.14 -5.38 -7.38
N SER A 196 -5.86 -6.64 -7.73
CA SER A 196 -6.61 -7.40 -8.74
C SER A 196 -6.82 -8.86 -8.31
N PRO A 197 -7.70 -9.61 -9.00
CA PRO A 197 -7.86 -11.05 -8.77
C PRO A 197 -6.54 -11.85 -8.88
N LEU A 198 -5.54 -11.36 -9.62
CA LEU A 198 -4.24 -12.04 -9.74
C LEU A 198 -3.45 -12.06 -8.42
N MET A 199 -3.82 -11.24 -7.44
CA MET A 199 -3.22 -11.23 -6.11
C MET A 199 -3.89 -12.18 -5.11
N GLU A 200 -4.88 -12.99 -5.52
CA GLU A 200 -5.55 -13.95 -4.61
C GLU A 200 -4.59 -14.86 -3.84
N PRO A 201 -3.51 -15.42 -4.45
CA PRO A 201 -2.53 -16.20 -3.69
C PRO A 201 -1.86 -15.41 -2.57
N ALA A 202 -1.55 -14.13 -2.81
CA ALA A 202 -0.95 -13.26 -1.81
C ALA A 202 -1.96 -12.83 -0.74
N ARG A 203 -3.21 -12.58 -1.13
CA ARG A 203 -4.32 -12.28 -0.23
C ARG A 203 -4.55 -13.41 0.77
N ALA A 204 -4.63 -14.66 0.30
CA ALA A 204 -4.83 -15.82 1.16
C ALA A 204 -3.67 -16.07 2.15
N GLU A 205 -2.43 -15.79 1.74
CA GLU A 205 -1.27 -15.86 2.66
C GLU A 205 -1.32 -14.75 3.72
N LEU A 206 -1.67 -13.53 3.32
CA LEU A 206 -1.77 -12.39 4.23
C LEU A 206 -2.95 -12.50 5.20
N GLU A 207 -4.10 -13.00 4.73
CA GLU A 207 -5.31 -13.21 5.54
C GLU A 207 -5.03 -14.03 6.79
N ARG A 208 -4.30 -15.15 6.66
CA ARG A 208 -3.91 -15.98 7.81
C ARG A 208 -3.11 -15.19 8.85
N ALA A 209 -2.19 -14.33 8.39
CA ALA A 209 -1.40 -13.50 9.29
C ALA A 209 -2.24 -12.39 9.94
N ILE A 210 -3.20 -11.82 9.21
CA ILE A 210 -4.14 -10.83 9.74
C ILE A 210 -5.04 -11.46 10.81
N ASP A 211 -5.45 -12.71 10.63
CA ASP A 211 -6.24 -13.46 11.62
C ASP A 211 -5.49 -13.63 12.94
N GLU A 212 -4.21 -13.98 12.86
CA GLU A 212 -3.30 -14.16 14.00
C GLU A 212 -2.96 -12.84 14.72
N ALA A 213 -2.98 -11.71 14.01
CA ALA A 213 -2.62 -10.42 14.57
C ALA A 213 -3.69 -9.87 15.54
N ILE A 214 -3.24 -9.20 16.60
CA ILE A 214 -4.10 -8.59 17.62
C ILE A 214 -4.44 -7.17 17.20
N PHE A 215 -5.72 -6.90 16.96
CA PHE A 215 -6.22 -5.56 16.69
C PHE A 215 -6.80 -4.96 17.97
N SER A 216 -6.32 -3.79 18.34
CA SER A 216 -6.78 -3.03 19.53
C SER A 216 -7.68 -1.86 19.12
N GLU A 217 -8.35 -1.23 20.08
CA GLU A 217 -9.02 0.05 19.84
C GLU A 217 -7.98 1.15 19.56
N GLY A 218 -8.14 1.83 18.43
CA GLY A 218 -7.28 2.96 18.04
C GLY A 218 -7.72 4.30 18.63
N ILE A 219 -6.85 5.30 18.53
CA ILE A 219 -7.08 6.65 19.08
C ILE A 219 -8.00 7.54 18.21
N CYS A 220 -8.25 7.14 16.96
CA CYS A 220 -9.14 7.82 16.02
C CYS A 220 -9.57 6.88 14.90
N PRO A 221 -10.66 7.17 14.16
CA PRO A 221 -11.07 6.38 13.01
C PRO A 221 -10.01 6.28 11.92
N ILE A 222 -10.00 5.16 11.21
CA ILE A 222 -9.23 4.95 9.99
C ILE A 222 -10.16 4.89 8.77
N TYR A 223 -9.81 5.60 7.70
CA TYR A 223 -10.45 5.45 6.40
C TYR A 223 -9.77 4.32 5.63
N GLN A 224 -10.49 3.23 5.40
CA GLN A 224 -9.93 2.02 4.79
C GLN A 224 -10.09 2.02 3.27
N ASN A 225 -9.10 1.48 2.56
CA ASN A 225 -9.04 1.57 1.10
C ASN A 225 -10.21 0.90 0.38
N VAL A 226 -10.75 -0.17 0.97
CA VAL A 226 -11.78 -1.00 0.35
C VAL A 226 -13.17 -0.38 0.44
N THR A 227 -13.48 0.29 1.56
CA THR A 227 -14.81 0.84 1.83
C THR A 227 -14.88 2.35 1.63
N ALA A 228 -13.72 3.04 1.67
CA ALA A 228 -13.61 4.50 1.70
C ALA A 228 -14.33 5.19 2.87
N THR A 229 -14.74 4.44 3.89
CA THR A 229 -15.45 4.95 5.06
C THR A 229 -14.57 4.97 6.29
N ALA A 230 -14.89 5.85 7.23
CA ALA A 230 -14.29 5.85 8.55
C ALA A 230 -14.75 4.63 9.35
N VAL A 231 -13.79 3.82 9.82
CA VAL A 231 -14.04 2.62 10.63
C VAL A 231 -13.30 2.74 11.96
N THR A 232 -13.96 2.35 13.04
CA THR A 232 -13.38 2.31 14.40
C THR A 232 -13.35 0.91 15.00
N ASN A 233 -14.24 0.02 14.56
CA ASN A 233 -14.35 -1.33 15.10
C ASN A 233 -13.17 -2.20 14.63
N PRO A 234 -12.33 -2.73 15.56
CA PRO A 234 -11.18 -3.55 15.21
C PRO A 234 -11.51 -4.78 14.35
N ASN A 235 -12.67 -5.40 14.55
CA ASN A 235 -13.09 -6.58 13.78
C ASN A 235 -13.47 -6.19 12.34
N GLU A 236 -14.18 -5.07 12.16
CA GLU A 236 -14.51 -4.57 10.82
C GLU A 236 -13.23 -4.14 10.07
N ILE A 237 -12.30 -3.49 10.78
CA ILE A 237 -10.99 -3.11 10.24
C ILE A 237 -10.25 -4.35 9.72
N LYS A 238 -10.21 -5.40 10.53
CA LYS A 238 -9.59 -6.68 10.19
C LYS A 238 -10.21 -7.28 8.93
N GLU A 239 -11.55 -7.35 8.85
CA GLU A 239 -12.26 -7.91 7.70
C GLU A 239 -12.06 -7.12 6.40
N ASN A 240 -11.99 -5.80 6.49
CA ASN A 240 -11.69 -4.95 5.34
C ASN A 240 -10.25 -5.11 4.87
N LEU A 241 -9.28 -5.20 5.79
CA LEU A 241 -7.86 -5.34 5.49
C LEU A 241 -7.55 -6.65 4.74
N LYS A 242 -8.25 -7.75 5.08
CA LYS A 242 -8.13 -9.05 4.38
C LYS A 242 -8.46 -8.98 2.88
N LYS A 243 -9.31 -8.02 2.48
CA LYS A 243 -9.76 -7.84 1.09
C LYS A 243 -8.86 -6.91 0.29
N GLN A 244 -7.99 -6.13 0.96
CA GLN A 244 -7.27 -5.00 0.37
C GLN A 244 -6.44 -5.37 -0.87
N LEU A 245 -5.80 -6.55 -0.88
CA LEU A 245 -4.89 -6.93 -1.98
C LEU A 245 -5.59 -7.28 -3.29
N THR A 246 -6.88 -7.59 -3.25
CA THR A 246 -7.70 -7.98 -4.42
C THR A 246 -8.82 -6.99 -4.71
N ALA A 247 -9.00 -5.99 -3.86
CA ALA A 247 -9.96 -4.91 -4.03
C ALA A 247 -9.26 -3.62 -4.45
N SER A 248 -10.00 -2.74 -5.13
CA SER A 248 -9.50 -1.41 -5.53
C SER A 248 -9.20 -0.54 -4.32
N VAL A 249 -8.21 0.36 -4.46
CA VAL A 249 -7.96 1.44 -3.51
C VAL A 249 -8.83 2.64 -3.87
N LEU A 250 -9.89 2.86 -3.10
CA LEU A 250 -10.84 3.97 -3.25
C LEU A 250 -10.31 5.27 -2.62
N TRP A 251 -9.13 5.72 -3.08
CA TRP A 251 -8.41 6.84 -2.45
C TRP A 251 -9.14 8.17 -2.62
N THR A 252 -9.67 8.44 -3.82
CA THR A 252 -10.45 9.66 -4.11
C THR A 252 -11.63 9.78 -3.16
N GLN A 253 -12.37 8.69 -2.96
CA GLN A 253 -13.54 8.61 -2.09
C GLN A 253 -13.15 8.77 -0.62
N SER A 254 -11.98 8.26 -0.22
CA SER A 254 -11.48 8.43 1.16
C SER A 254 -11.10 9.88 1.48
N MET A 255 -10.79 10.70 0.47
CA MET A 255 -10.38 12.11 0.62
C MET A 255 -11.56 13.10 0.50
N GLN A 256 -12.75 12.63 0.14
CA GLN A 256 -13.98 13.44 0.00
C GLN A 256 -14.76 13.49 1.32
#